data_AF-A0AA88KM52-F1
#
_entry.id   AF-A0AA88KM52-F1
#
_cell.length_a   1.000
_cell.length_b   1.000
_cell.length_c   1.000
_cell.angle_alpha   90.00
_cell.angle_beta   90.00
_cell.angle_gamma   90.00
#
_symmetry.space_group_name_H-M   'P 1'
#
loop_
_entity.id
_entity.type
_entity.pdbx_description
1 polymer ?
#
loop_
_entity_poly.entity_id
_entity_poly.type
_entity_poly.pdbx_seq_one_letter_code
_entity_poly.pdbx_strand_id
1 'polypeptide(L)'
;MLRSNLPNNSTMNTSKATINNDDLSENAQETCINDGQVPIETKEAQIGRVRATFGILDCNKDKKLDSSDLLKVLRKLRAPKEYLDNVDMMIWEVCDNNSKNFLMVSDLEEIVQRVKEEKKTSFIPDRLVNIVDFVSKDRKLTGYITASQCILLLHNRFGDNLKSVKLRNLFINSRTGEGNSKISFKEFLSQINIRKSLK
;
A
#
# COMPACT_ATOMS: atom_id res chain seq x y z
N MET A 1 -17.42 -70.57 2.68
CA MET A 1 -16.18 -70.29 3.44
C MET A 1 -16.60 -69.52 4.69
N LEU A 2 -16.72 -70.22 5.83
CA LEU A 2 -15.81 -70.16 7.00
C LEU A 2 -15.90 -68.79 7.72
N ARG A 3 -16.66 -68.72 8.85
CA ARG A 3 -16.18 -68.72 10.26
C ARG A 3 -15.46 -67.40 10.62
N SER A 4 -15.67 -66.69 11.74
CA SER A 4 -16.29 -66.98 13.03
C SER A 4 -16.13 -65.76 13.97
N ASN A 5 -17.14 -65.52 14.83
CA ASN A 5 -17.12 -65.14 16.25
C ASN A 5 -16.15 -64.07 16.84
N LEU A 6 -16.76 -63.02 17.45
CA LEU A 6 -16.66 -62.50 18.85
C LEU A 6 -15.26 -62.20 19.48
N PRO A 7 -15.14 -61.51 20.65
CA PRO A 7 -15.94 -60.45 21.27
C PRO A 7 -15.11 -59.29 21.92
N ASN A 8 -15.83 -58.30 22.49
CA ASN A 8 -15.60 -57.60 23.77
C ASN A 8 -14.44 -56.63 24.07
N ASN A 9 -14.88 -55.60 24.81
CA ASN A 9 -14.29 -54.89 25.96
C ASN A 9 -13.34 -53.70 25.78
N SER A 10 -13.90 -52.55 26.15
CA SER A 10 -13.52 -51.68 27.28
C SER A 10 -12.09 -51.14 27.42
N THR A 11 -12.11 -49.91 27.96
CA THR A 11 -11.21 -49.30 28.94
C THR A 11 -10.27 -48.21 28.42
N MET A 12 -10.40 -47.08 29.12
CA MET A 12 -9.48 -45.96 29.20
C MET A 12 -8.02 -46.40 29.46
N ASN A 13 -7.09 -45.56 29.00
CA ASN A 13 -6.18 -44.72 29.82
C ASN A 13 -4.70 -44.73 29.39
N THR A 14 -4.14 -43.51 29.45
CA THR A 14 -2.75 -43.13 29.75
C THR A 14 -1.60 -43.35 28.74
N SER A 15 -1.14 -42.20 28.21
CA SER A 15 0.23 -41.67 28.32
C SER A 15 1.39 -42.31 27.55
N LYS A 16 1.89 -41.64 26.49
CA LYS A 16 3.13 -40.84 26.50
C LYS A 16 3.53 -40.32 25.11
N ALA A 17 3.79 -39.01 25.10
CA ALA A 17 4.68 -38.20 24.25
C ALA A 17 5.35 -38.81 23.02
N THR A 18 5.25 -38.11 21.89
CA THR A 18 6.42 -37.65 21.11
C THR A 18 6.05 -36.35 20.38
N ILE A 19 6.89 -35.35 20.61
CA ILE A 19 6.90 -34.00 20.02
C ILE A 19 7.34 -34.11 18.56
N ASN A 20 6.74 -33.34 17.65
CA ASN A 20 7.49 -32.46 16.75
C ASN A 20 6.57 -31.46 16.04
N ASN A 21 7.03 -30.22 16.12
CA ASN A 21 6.49 -29.00 15.54
C ASN A 21 6.43 -29.09 14.02
N ASP A 22 5.43 -28.45 13.41
CA ASP A 22 5.73 -27.43 12.42
C ASP A 22 4.57 -26.44 12.29
N ASP A 23 5.00 -25.20 12.21
CA ASP A 23 4.36 -23.96 12.56
C ASP A 23 3.92 -23.25 11.28
N LEU A 24 2.63 -23.04 11.09
CA LEU A 24 2.10 -22.11 10.09
C LEU A 24 1.02 -21.25 10.76
N SER A 25 1.49 -20.35 11.62
CA SER A 25 0.71 -19.19 12.06
C SER A 25 0.54 -18.20 10.90
N GLU A 26 -0.64 -18.20 10.28
CA GLU A 26 -1.15 -17.07 9.50
C GLU A 26 -1.39 -15.89 10.44
N ASN A 27 -0.35 -15.11 10.69
CA ASN A 27 -0.46 -13.80 11.32
C ASN A 27 -0.92 -12.76 10.28
N ALA A 28 -2.18 -12.87 9.85
CA ALA A 28 -2.91 -11.72 9.35
C ALA A 28 -3.36 -10.92 10.58
N GLN A 29 -2.54 -9.97 11.02
CA GLN A 29 -2.96 -8.99 12.03
C GLN A 29 -4.04 -8.08 11.43
N GLU A 30 -5.28 -8.56 11.50
CA GLU A 30 -6.48 -7.77 11.35
C GLU A 30 -6.60 -6.88 12.59
N THR A 31 -6.05 -5.68 12.51
CA THR A 31 -6.19 -4.70 13.59
C THR A 31 -7.56 -4.05 13.49
N CYS A 32 -8.45 -4.51 14.38
CA CYS A 32 -9.71 -3.85 14.71
C CYS A 32 -9.38 -2.39 15.10
N ILE A 33 -9.88 -1.41 14.34
CA ILE A 33 -9.66 0.01 14.64
C ILE A 33 -10.51 0.38 15.85
N ASN A 34 -9.93 0.25 17.04
CA ASN A 34 -10.47 0.79 18.29
C ASN A 34 -10.22 2.31 18.34
N ASP A 35 -11.24 3.05 18.79
CA ASP A 35 -11.37 4.49 18.96
C ASP A 35 -10.28 5.46 18.41
N GLY A 36 -10.69 6.23 17.41
CA GLY A 36 -10.26 7.63 17.25
C GLY A 36 -9.01 7.93 16.43
N GLN A 37 -7.89 7.26 16.66
CA GLN A 37 -6.58 7.65 16.10
C GLN A 37 -6.11 6.71 14.98
N VAL A 38 -5.83 7.29 13.81
CA VAL A 38 -5.15 6.57 12.72
C VAL A 38 -3.66 6.52 13.06
N PRO A 39 -3.00 5.35 12.98
CA PRO A 39 -1.57 5.25 13.28
C PRO A 39 -0.73 6.21 12.43
N ILE A 40 0.10 7.03 13.08
CA ILE A 40 1.03 7.94 12.41
C ILE A 40 2.25 7.14 11.96
N GLU A 41 2.59 7.24 10.68
CA GLU A 41 3.79 6.59 10.12
C GLU A 41 5.08 7.31 10.57
N THR A 42 5.96 6.57 11.27
CA THR A 42 7.31 7.03 11.64
C THR A 42 8.20 7.16 10.39
N LYS A 43 9.31 7.91 10.51
CA LYS A 43 10.25 8.09 9.40
C LYS A 43 10.88 6.77 8.95
N GLU A 44 11.20 5.89 9.90
CA GLU A 44 11.78 4.58 9.64
C GLU A 44 10.79 3.65 8.93
N ALA A 45 9.53 3.68 9.35
CA ALA A 45 8.45 2.92 8.70
C ALA A 45 8.21 3.44 7.27
N GLN A 46 8.26 4.75 7.07
CA GLN A 46 8.16 5.38 5.75
C GLN A 46 9.30 4.94 4.83
N ILE A 47 10.55 4.98 5.31
CA ILE A 47 11.72 4.52 4.54
C ILE A 47 11.57 3.03 4.18
N GLY A 48 11.20 2.18 5.15
CA GLY A 48 10.96 0.76 4.90
C GLY A 48 9.87 0.52 3.85
N ARG A 49 8.78 1.28 3.91
CA ARG A 49 7.69 1.25 2.91
C ARG A 49 8.19 1.66 1.53
N VAL A 50 8.94 2.76 1.42
CA VAL A 50 9.47 3.25 0.14
C VAL A 50 10.40 2.22 -0.49
N ARG A 51 11.34 1.65 0.28
CA ARG A 51 12.25 0.59 -0.20
C ARG A 51 11.51 -0.64 -0.71
N ALA A 52 10.52 -1.12 0.05
CA ALA A 52 9.70 -2.26 -0.37
C ALA A 52 8.91 -1.95 -1.65
N THR A 53 8.42 -0.72 -1.77
CA THR A 53 7.67 -0.25 -2.95
C THR A 53 8.58 -0.12 -4.16
N PHE A 54 9.80 0.39 -4.00
CA PHE A 54 10.79 0.47 -5.06
C PHE A 54 11.02 -0.89 -5.72
N GLY A 55 11.15 -1.94 -4.91
CA GLY A 55 11.29 -3.31 -5.42
C GLY A 55 10.10 -3.82 -6.23
N ILE A 56 8.92 -3.20 -6.14
CA ILE A 56 7.74 -3.51 -6.96
C ILE A 56 7.72 -2.65 -8.23
N LEU A 57 8.15 -1.39 -8.11
CA LEU A 57 8.22 -0.44 -9.23
C LEU A 57 9.30 -0.84 -10.24
N ASP A 58 10.49 -1.22 -9.76
CA ASP A 58 11.59 -1.78 -10.54
C ASP A 58 11.18 -3.15 -11.11
N CYS A 59 10.70 -3.14 -12.35
CA CYS A 59 10.15 -4.33 -13.00
C CYS A 59 11.25 -5.19 -13.63
N ASN A 60 12.40 -4.62 -13.98
CA ASN A 60 13.51 -5.31 -14.64
C ASN A 60 14.60 -5.80 -13.64
N LYS A 61 14.51 -5.39 -12.37
CA LYS A 61 15.42 -5.71 -11.25
C LYS A 61 16.84 -5.16 -11.41
N ASP A 62 17.01 -4.04 -12.12
CA ASP A 62 18.31 -3.40 -12.33
C ASP A 62 18.67 -2.37 -11.24
N LYS A 63 17.82 -2.21 -10.22
CA LYS A 63 17.91 -1.24 -9.12
C LYS A 63 17.74 0.21 -9.57
N LYS A 64 17.11 0.44 -10.73
CA LYS A 64 16.81 1.75 -11.28
C LYS A 64 15.33 1.81 -11.63
N LEU A 65 14.71 2.94 -11.35
CA LEU A 65 13.34 3.23 -11.74
C LEU A 65 13.36 4.19 -12.92
N ASP A 66 13.04 3.69 -14.11
CA ASP A 66 12.94 4.47 -15.34
C ASP A 66 11.48 4.64 -15.81
N SER A 67 11.29 5.40 -16.89
CA SER A 67 9.96 5.61 -17.49
C SER A 67 9.31 4.33 -17.99
N SER A 68 10.10 3.35 -18.44
CA SER A 68 9.59 2.07 -18.96
C SER A 68 8.94 1.26 -17.85
N ASP A 69 9.59 1.21 -16.69
CA ASP A 69 9.08 0.54 -15.50
C ASP A 69 7.86 1.26 -14.95
N LEU A 70 7.90 2.58 -14.87
CA LEU A 70 6.75 3.38 -14.43
C LEU A 70 5.54 3.17 -15.34
N LEU A 71 5.74 3.13 -16.67
CA LEU A 71 4.68 2.89 -17.64
C LEU A 71 4.06 1.50 -17.50
N LYS A 72 4.87 0.46 -17.26
CA LYS A 72 4.36 -0.91 -16.99
C LYS A 72 3.48 -0.94 -15.75
N VAL A 73 3.92 -0.29 -14.66
CA VAL A 73 3.15 -0.20 -13.42
C VAL A 73 1.83 0.55 -13.65
N LEU A 74 1.88 1.73 -14.26
CA LEU A 74 0.70 2.56 -14.49
C LEU A 74 -0.35 1.87 -15.37
N ARG A 75 0.09 1.08 -16.36
CA ARG A 75 -0.82 0.24 -17.17
C ARG A 75 -1.53 -0.81 -16.32
N LYS A 76 -0.82 -1.48 -15.41
CA LYS A 76 -1.42 -2.44 -14.46
C LYS A 76 -2.41 -1.77 -13.50
N LEU A 77 -2.09 -0.58 -13.03
CA LEU A 77 -2.98 0.22 -12.18
C LEU A 77 -4.19 0.81 -12.92
N ARG A 78 -4.26 0.69 -14.25
CA ARG A 78 -5.26 1.36 -15.11
C ARG A 78 -5.31 2.86 -14.85
N ALA A 79 -4.12 3.46 -14.75
CA ALA A 79 -3.98 4.87 -14.42
C ALA A 79 -4.65 5.78 -15.46
N PRO A 80 -5.10 6.99 -15.06
CA PRO A 80 -5.64 7.96 -16.00
C PRO A 80 -4.63 8.30 -17.11
N LYS A 81 -5.14 8.67 -18.28
CA LYS A 81 -4.33 8.98 -19.46
C LYS A 81 -3.26 10.04 -19.18
N GLU A 82 -3.58 11.03 -18.36
CA GLU A 82 -2.63 12.09 -17.95
C GLU A 82 -1.35 11.56 -17.27
N TYR A 83 -1.40 10.41 -16.59
CA TYR A 83 -0.21 9.75 -16.03
C TYR A 83 0.56 8.98 -17.09
N LEU A 84 -0.16 8.27 -17.97
CA LEU A 84 0.44 7.47 -19.02
C LEU A 84 1.20 8.32 -20.04
N ASP A 85 0.66 9.49 -20.40
CA ASP A 85 1.22 10.38 -21.40
C ASP A 85 2.42 11.20 -20.86
N ASN A 86 2.62 11.25 -19.54
CA ASN A 86 3.62 12.11 -18.88
C ASN A 86 4.67 11.32 -18.08
N VAL A 87 4.89 10.04 -18.38
CA VAL A 87 5.84 9.20 -17.63
C VAL A 87 7.26 9.74 -17.61
N ASP A 88 7.76 10.21 -18.76
CA ASP A 88 9.11 10.78 -18.86
C ASP A 88 9.24 12.07 -18.05
N MET A 89 8.21 12.93 -18.10
CA MET A 89 8.17 14.15 -17.31
C MET A 89 8.16 13.85 -15.81
N MET A 90 7.46 12.80 -15.36
CA MET A 90 7.43 12.44 -13.94
C MET A 90 8.80 12.02 -13.40
N ILE A 91 9.64 11.36 -14.22
CA ILE A 91 11.02 11.02 -13.83
C ILE A 91 11.90 12.27 -13.91
N TRP A 92 11.77 13.07 -14.97
CA TRP A 92 12.56 14.27 -15.19
C TRP A 92 12.34 15.33 -14.09
N GLU A 93 11.09 15.56 -13.67
CA GLU A 93 10.69 16.54 -12.66
C GLU A 93 11.37 16.34 -11.29
N VAL A 94 11.76 15.10 -10.99
CA VAL A 94 12.31 14.71 -9.68
C VAL A 94 13.77 14.27 -9.77
N CYS A 95 14.34 14.17 -10.97
CA CYS A 95 15.73 13.81 -11.17
C CYS A 95 16.60 15.08 -11.12
N ASP A 96 16.98 15.49 -9.91
CA ASP A 96 17.75 16.72 -9.68
C ASP A 96 19.13 16.73 -10.39
N ASN A 97 19.66 15.56 -10.76
CA ASN A 97 20.99 15.43 -11.34
C ASN A 97 21.07 15.60 -12.88
N ASN A 98 19.95 15.82 -13.58
CA ASN A 98 19.82 16.12 -15.04
C ASN A 98 20.65 15.25 -16.02
N SER A 99 21.30 14.20 -15.54
CA SER A 99 22.28 13.37 -16.26
C SER A 99 21.85 11.90 -16.31
N LYS A 100 20.78 11.56 -15.59
CA LYS A 100 20.25 10.20 -15.48
C LYS A 100 18.76 10.25 -15.80
N ASN A 101 18.29 9.35 -16.67
CA ASN A 101 16.87 9.19 -16.97
C ASN A 101 16.23 8.11 -16.07
N PHE A 102 16.75 7.97 -14.85
CA PHE A 102 16.31 6.96 -13.89
C PHE A 102 16.54 7.42 -12.46
N LEU A 103 15.81 6.82 -11.52
CA LEU A 103 15.89 7.09 -10.09
C LEU A 103 16.41 5.86 -9.35
N MET A 104 17.26 6.09 -8.37
CA MET A 104 17.70 5.09 -7.39
C MET A 104 16.75 5.09 -6.19
N VAL A 105 16.84 4.07 -5.34
CA VAL A 105 16.02 3.99 -4.12
C VAL A 105 16.21 5.20 -3.19
N SER A 106 17.43 5.75 -3.11
CA SER A 106 17.74 6.95 -2.35
C SER A 106 16.97 8.17 -2.85
N ASP A 107 16.86 8.30 -4.17
CA ASP A 107 16.18 9.43 -4.80
C ASP A 107 14.68 9.35 -4.47
N LEU A 108 14.11 8.13 -4.50
CA LEU A 108 12.71 7.90 -4.13
C LEU A 108 12.43 8.20 -2.65
N GLU A 109 13.34 7.84 -1.75
CA GLU A 109 13.26 8.19 -0.33
C GLU A 109 13.24 9.71 -0.12
N GLU A 110 14.11 10.42 -0.83
CA GLU A 110 14.20 11.88 -0.76
C GLU A 110 12.93 12.57 -1.28
N ILE A 111 12.42 12.17 -2.45
CA ILE A 111 11.22 12.76 -3.06
C ILE A 111 10.00 12.57 -2.15
N VAL A 112 9.84 11.38 -1.58
CA VAL A 112 8.74 11.07 -0.66
C VAL A 112 8.86 11.88 0.64
N GLN A 113 10.08 12.10 1.15
CA GLN A 113 10.29 12.98 2.30
C GLN A 113 9.98 14.43 1.97
N ARG A 114 10.44 14.92 0.81
CA ARG A 114 10.26 16.30 0.32
C ARG A 114 8.78 16.67 0.17
N VAL A 115 7.97 15.78 -0.40
CA VAL A 115 6.51 15.97 -0.53
C VAL A 115 5.80 15.95 0.84
N LYS A 116 6.28 15.17 1.81
CA LYS A 116 5.69 15.13 3.16
C LYS A 116 6.02 16.39 3.97
N GLU A 117 7.23 16.92 3.83
CA GLU A 117 7.70 18.11 4.53
C GLU A 117 7.31 19.43 3.83
N GLU A 118 6.64 19.34 2.68
CA GLU A 118 6.26 20.49 1.87
C GLU A 118 5.52 21.57 2.69
N LYS A 119 6.21 22.71 2.85
CA LYS A 119 5.60 23.96 3.31
C LYS A 119 5.00 24.65 2.09
N LYS A 120 3.85 25.31 2.28
CA LYS A 120 2.92 25.91 1.27
C LYS A 120 3.51 26.69 0.07
N THR A 121 4.82 26.93 -0.01
CA THR A 121 5.46 27.88 -0.92
C THR A 121 6.33 27.27 -2.02
N SER A 122 6.52 25.94 -2.08
CA SER A 122 7.29 25.29 -3.14
C SER A 122 6.37 24.48 -4.06
N PHE A 123 6.62 24.49 -5.36
CA PHE A 123 5.92 23.64 -6.32
C PHE A 123 6.64 22.29 -6.37
N ILE A 124 6.22 21.33 -5.52
CA ILE A 124 6.87 20.01 -5.48
C ILE A 124 6.08 19.02 -6.34
N PRO A 125 6.70 18.39 -7.36
CA PRO A 125 6.05 17.38 -8.18
C PRO A 125 5.72 16.15 -7.34
N ASP A 126 4.43 15.83 -7.20
CA ASP A 126 3.96 14.79 -6.29
C ASP A 126 3.30 13.60 -7.00
N ARG A 127 3.27 13.63 -8.34
CA ARG A 127 2.70 12.56 -9.18
C ARG A 127 3.37 11.23 -8.89
N LEU A 128 4.71 11.20 -8.81
CA LEU A 128 5.44 9.98 -8.48
C LEU A 128 5.12 9.48 -7.06
N VAL A 129 4.97 10.40 -6.10
CA VAL A 129 4.60 10.04 -4.71
C VAL A 129 3.19 9.44 -4.65
N ASN A 130 2.24 9.91 -5.47
CA ASN A 130 0.91 9.30 -5.58
C ASN A 130 1.01 7.82 -5.98
N ILE A 131 1.88 7.52 -6.95
CA ILE A 131 2.10 6.15 -7.43
C ILE A 131 2.73 5.31 -6.33
N VAL A 132 3.77 5.81 -5.67
CA VAL A 132 4.44 5.13 -4.55
C VAL A 132 3.46 4.82 -3.42
N ASP A 133 2.67 5.81 -2.99
CA ASP A 133 1.68 5.64 -1.94
C ASP A 133 0.68 4.53 -2.28
N PHE A 134 0.12 4.55 -3.49
CA PHE A 134 -0.85 3.55 -3.92
C PHE A 134 -0.23 2.15 -4.02
N VAL A 135 0.90 2.01 -4.71
CA VAL A 135 1.58 0.72 -4.92
C VAL A 135 2.08 0.12 -3.60
N SER A 136 2.41 0.96 -2.61
CA SER A 136 2.80 0.48 -1.28
C SER A 136 1.72 -0.35 -0.58
N LYS A 137 0.44 -0.12 -0.95
CA LYS A 137 -0.73 -0.87 -0.47
C LYS A 137 -1.21 -1.91 -1.49
N ASP A 138 -1.16 -1.60 -2.78
CA ASP A 138 -1.46 -2.54 -3.87
C ASP A 138 -0.21 -3.27 -4.38
N ARG A 139 0.40 -4.10 -3.51
CA ARG A 139 1.67 -4.76 -3.81
C ARG A 139 1.61 -5.74 -4.99
N LYS A 140 0.40 -6.19 -5.35
CA LYS A 140 0.15 -7.11 -6.47
C LYS A 140 -0.24 -6.39 -7.76
N LEU A 141 -0.27 -5.05 -7.76
CA LEU A 141 -0.64 -4.21 -8.90
C LEU A 141 -2.02 -4.60 -9.49
N THR A 142 -2.98 -4.84 -8.61
CA THR A 142 -4.37 -5.16 -8.98
C THR A 142 -5.14 -3.96 -9.50
N GLY A 143 -4.64 -2.75 -9.24
CA GLY A 143 -5.30 -1.47 -9.51
C GLY A 143 -6.25 -1.01 -8.39
N TYR A 144 -6.30 -1.72 -7.27
CA TYR A 144 -7.24 -1.46 -6.18
C TYR A 144 -6.58 -1.56 -4.79
N ILE A 145 -7.01 -0.68 -3.88
CA ILE A 145 -6.73 -0.75 -2.44
C ILE A 145 -8.04 -0.74 -1.66
N THR A 146 -8.01 -1.06 -0.37
CA THR A 146 -9.21 -0.92 0.48
C THR A 146 -9.43 0.53 0.90
N ALA A 147 -10.66 0.88 1.26
CA ALA A 147 -10.97 2.19 1.83
C ALA A 147 -10.12 2.50 3.08
N SER A 148 -9.91 1.53 3.97
CA SER A 148 -9.05 1.68 5.16
C SER A 148 -7.60 2.01 4.79
N GLN A 149 -7.03 1.33 3.80
CA GLN A 149 -5.69 1.63 3.29
C GLN A 149 -5.62 3.03 2.68
N CYS A 150 -6.62 3.43 1.91
CA CYS A 150 -6.72 4.77 1.34
C CYS A 150 -6.76 5.85 2.44
N ILE A 151 -7.57 5.66 3.48
CA ILE A 151 -7.67 6.58 4.61
C ILE A 151 -6.32 6.73 5.32
N LEU A 152 -5.62 5.62 5.57
CA LEU A 152 -4.30 5.63 6.18
C LEU A 152 -3.27 6.42 5.36
N LEU A 153 -3.23 6.21 4.04
CA LEU A 153 -2.33 6.96 3.16
C LEU A 153 -2.61 8.48 3.22
N LEU A 154 -3.88 8.86 3.15
CA LEU A 154 -4.29 10.27 3.16
C LEU A 154 -4.02 10.92 4.52
N HIS A 155 -4.22 10.19 5.61
CA HIS A 155 -3.89 10.66 6.96
C HIS A 155 -2.38 10.93 7.10
N ASN A 156 -1.55 9.96 6.71
CA ASN A 156 -0.09 10.10 6.81
C ASN A 156 0.47 11.22 5.92
N ARG A 157 -0.21 11.54 4.82
CA ARG A 157 0.22 12.55 3.86
C ARG A 157 -0.21 13.98 4.22
N PHE A 158 -1.43 14.15 4.74
CA PHE A 158 -2.00 15.47 5.00
C PHE A 158 -2.07 15.84 6.49
N GLY A 159 -1.78 14.89 7.39
CA GLY A 159 -1.74 15.07 8.84
C GLY A 159 -3.12 15.10 9.53
N ASP A 160 -3.09 15.35 10.84
CA ASP A 160 -4.22 15.26 11.78
C ASP A 160 -5.35 16.28 11.56
N ASN A 161 -5.23 17.17 10.57
CA ASN A 161 -6.25 18.18 10.26
C ASN A 161 -7.60 17.56 9.82
N LEU A 162 -7.63 16.25 9.56
CA LEU A 162 -8.87 15.51 9.34
C LEU A 162 -9.11 14.47 10.44
N LYS A 163 -10.16 14.69 11.23
CA LYS A 163 -10.74 13.65 12.09
C LYS A 163 -11.09 12.42 11.23
N SER A 164 -10.56 11.26 11.61
CA SER A 164 -10.74 9.95 10.97
C SER A 164 -12.21 9.61 10.64
N VAL A 165 -13.16 10.15 11.40
CA VAL A 165 -14.61 10.02 11.20
C VAL A 165 -15.11 10.75 9.94
N LYS A 166 -14.61 11.97 9.65
CA LYS A 166 -14.95 12.69 8.41
C LYS A 166 -14.38 11.98 7.19
N LEU A 167 -13.18 11.40 7.32
CA LEU A 167 -12.55 10.57 6.28
C LEU A 167 -13.42 9.34 5.98
N ARG A 168 -13.81 8.58 7.01
CA ARG A 168 -14.68 7.40 6.85
C ARG A 168 -16.02 7.76 6.19
N ASN A 169 -16.69 8.82 6.63
CA ASN A 169 -17.99 9.21 6.06
C ASN A 169 -17.90 9.60 4.58
N LEU A 170 -16.78 10.19 4.14
CA LEU A 170 -16.56 10.54 2.73
C LEU A 170 -16.44 9.28 1.83
N PHE A 171 -15.93 8.18 2.37
CA PHE A 171 -15.81 6.90 1.65
C PHE A 171 -17.05 6.02 1.78
N ILE A 172 -17.69 5.97 2.95
CA ILE A 172 -18.90 5.17 3.23
C ILE A 172 -20.10 5.66 2.40
N ASN A 173 -20.22 6.96 2.16
CA ASN A 173 -21.32 7.50 1.35
C ASN A 173 -21.16 7.23 -0.15
N SER A 174 -19.98 6.78 -0.61
CA SER A 174 -19.73 6.51 -2.03
C SER A 174 -20.08 5.07 -2.44
N ARG A 175 -20.10 4.12 -1.49
CA ARG A 175 -20.41 2.71 -1.72
C ARG A 175 -21.03 2.12 -0.46
N THR A 176 -22.27 1.68 -0.57
CA THR A 176 -23.09 1.06 0.48
C THR A 176 -22.34 -0.02 1.28
N GLY A 177 -22.14 0.24 2.57
CA GLY A 177 -22.35 -0.74 3.64
C GLY A 177 -21.24 -1.74 4.00
N GLU A 178 -20.30 -2.08 3.13
CA GLU A 178 -19.36 -3.16 3.43
C GLU A 178 -17.90 -2.70 3.39
N GLY A 179 -17.14 -3.05 4.44
CA GLY A 179 -15.70 -2.77 4.60
C GLY A 179 -14.79 -3.31 3.49
N ASN A 180 -15.37 -3.93 2.46
CA ASN A 180 -14.74 -4.42 1.24
C ASN A 180 -14.74 -3.41 0.08
N SER A 181 -15.08 -2.13 0.35
CA SER A 181 -15.05 -1.09 -0.67
C SER A 181 -13.65 -0.91 -1.26
N LYS A 182 -13.49 -1.36 -2.51
CA LYS A 182 -12.27 -1.22 -3.30
C LYS A 182 -12.19 0.19 -3.88
N ILE A 183 -11.03 0.82 -3.73
CA ILE A 183 -10.68 2.14 -4.23
C ILE A 183 -9.65 1.95 -5.34
N SER A 184 -10.01 2.37 -6.55
CA SER A 184 -9.12 2.40 -7.70
C SER A 184 -8.08 3.50 -7.59
N PHE A 185 -7.00 3.41 -8.38
CA PHE A 185 -5.99 4.48 -8.44
C PHE A 185 -6.61 5.84 -8.83
N LYS A 186 -7.57 5.85 -9.76
CA LYS A 186 -8.29 7.07 -10.16
C LYS A 186 -9.08 7.69 -9.01
N GLU A 187 -9.79 6.88 -8.23
CA GLU A 187 -10.54 7.36 -7.06
C GLU A 187 -9.58 7.90 -5.99
N PHE A 188 -8.46 7.22 -5.74
CA PHE A 188 -7.42 7.71 -4.85
C PHE A 188 -6.87 9.09 -5.27
N LEU A 189 -6.61 9.31 -6.56
CA LEU A 189 -6.17 10.61 -7.08
C LEU A 189 -7.22 11.71 -6.88
N SER A 190 -8.50 11.40 -7.12
CA SER A 190 -9.60 12.34 -6.86
C SER A 190 -9.62 12.79 -5.40
N GLN A 191 -9.39 11.84 -4.48
CA GLN A 191 -9.31 12.10 -3.05
C GLN A 191 -8.11 12.98 -2.66
N ILE A 192 -6.96 12.80 -3.32
CA ILE A 192 -5.80 13.68 -3.15
C ILE A 192 -6.13 15.10 -3.62
N ASN A 193 -6.71 15.26 -4.81
CA ASN A 193 -7.01 16.57 -5.39
C ASN A 193 -8.00 17.38 -4.55
N ILE A 194 -9.06 16.73 -4.05
CA ILE A 194 -10.01 17.37 -3.11
C ILE A 194 -9.25 17.89 -1.88
N ARG A 195 -8.31 17.12 -1.32
CA ARG A 195 -7.56 17.52 -0.12
C ARG A 195 -6.55 18.63 -0.39
N LYS A 196 -5.89 18.61 -1.54
CA LYS A 196 -5.03 19.71 -1.97
C LYS A 196 -5.80 21.03 -2.05
N SER A 197 -7.02 21.01 -2.57
CA SER A 197 -7.86 22.23 -2.66
C SER A 197 -8.38 22.76 -1.31
N LEU A 198 -8.31 21.95 -0.25
CA LEU A 198 -8.78 22.33 1.10
C LEU A 198 -7.66 22.89 2.00
N LYS A 199 -6.40 22.83 1.56
CA LYS A 199 -5.23 23.36 2.30
C LYS A 199 -5.01 24.84 2.00
#